data_AF-A0A9E2Q830-F1
#
_entry.id   AF-A0A9E2Q830-F1
#
_cell.length_a   1.000
_cell.length_b   1.000
_cell.length_c   1.000
_cell.angle_alpha   90.00
_cell.angle_beta   90.00
_cell.angle_gamma   90.00
#
_symmetry.space_group_name_H-M   'P 1'
#
loop_
_entity.id
_entity.type
_entity.pdbx_description
1 polymer ?
#
loop_
_entity_poly.entity_id
_entity_poly.type
_entity_poly.pdbx_seq_one_letter_code
_entity_poly.pdbx_strand_id
1 'polypeptide(L)'
;MMKKIVSGIVQNISTNPFQTFSRKKGRNSKLLSFDISFDLCDDDGEMTHVWFNRSFRLPPTLENGDFIEVHGKYGRFFRRVGKNNFYATKIVDKAREREYSAWRNKEITAGNG
;
A
#
# COMPACT_ATOMS: atom_id res chain seq x y z
N MET A 1 4.15 -11.85 14.22
CA MET A 1 4.17 -11.87 12.73
C MET A 1 5.28 -10.95 12.27
N MET A 2 6.29 -11.51 11.60
CA MET A 2 7.51 -10.78 11.22
C MET A 2 7.22 -9.83 10.04
N LYS A 3 7.76 -8.61 10.08
CA LYS A 3 7.74 -7.72 8.91
C LYS A 3 8.54 -8.37 7.79
N LYS A 4 8.02 -8.33 6.57
CA LYS A 4 8.67 -8.82 5.36
C LYS A 4 8.75 -7.69 4.34
N ILE A 5 9.70 -7.83 3.43
CA ILE A 5 9.86 -6.98 2.26
C ILE A 5 9.61 -7.88 1.06
N VAL A 6 8.77 -7.43 0.14
CA VAL A 6 8.52 -8.09 -1.15
C VAL A 6 8.72 -7.04 -2.25
N SER A 7 9.21 -7.44 -3.41
CA SER A 7 9.44 -6.55 -4.55
C SER A 7 8.98 -7.21 -5.83
N GLY A 8 8.61 -6.41 -6.81
CA GLY A 8 8.16 -6.93 -8.10
C GLY A 8 7.46 -5.89 -8.94
N ILE A 9 6.92 -6.34 -10.07
CA ILE A 9 6.17 -5.53 -11.03
C ILE A 9 4.72 -5.43 -10.60
N VAL A 10 4.21 -4.20 -10.55
CA VAL A 10 2.83 -3.89 -10.19
C VAL A 10 1.89 -4.22 -11.34
N GLN A 11 0.79 -4.91 -11.02
CA GLN A 11 -0.30 -5.21 -11.93
C GLN A 11 -1.66 -5.06 -11.23
N ASN A 12 -2.74 -5.00 -12.02
CA ASN A 12 -4.13 -5.02 -11.53
C ASN A 12 -4.44 -4.00 -10.41
N ILE A 13 -3.92 -2.78 -10.53
CA ILE A 13 -4.15 -1.73 -9.53
C ILE A 13 -5.64 -1.41 -9.43
N SER A 14 -6.16 -1.43 -8.20
CA SER A 14 -7.50 -1.01 -7.85
C SER A 14 -7.44 -0.05 -6.67
N THR A 15 -8.07 1.11 -6.82
CA THR A 15 -8.15 2.13 -5.77
C THR A 15 -9.61 2.37 -5.42
N ASN A 16 -9.98 2.07 -4.19
CA ASN A 16 -11.32 2.30 -3.67
C ASN A 16 -11.32 3.46 -2.68
N PRO A 17 -11.94 4.61 -3.03
CA PRO A 17 -12.13 5.69 -2.09
C PRO A 17 -13.20 5.30 -1.06
N PHE A 18 -12.86 5.27 0.22
CA PHE A 18 -13.80 5.09 1.31
C PHE A 18 -14.02 6.40 2.05
N GLN A 19 -15.28 6.82 2.16
CA GLN A 19 -15.68 7.81 3.16
C GLN A 19 -15.72 7.12 4.53
N THR A 20 -14.64 7.23 5.31
CA THR A 20 -14.64 6.69 6.68
C THR A 20 -15.31 7.72 7.59
N PHE A 21 -16.56 7.48 8.00
CA PHE A 21 -17.22 8.29 9.01
C PHE A 21 -16.51 8.11 10.35
N SER A 22 -16.00 9.20 10.94
CA SER A 22 -15.34 9.12 12.25
C SER A 22 -16.33 8.62 13.30
N ARG A 23 -16.00 7.52 14.00
CA ARG A 23 -16.75 7.05 15.16
C ARG A 23 -16.27 7.80 16.41
N LYS A 24 -16.74 9.04 16.62
CA LYS A 24 -17.24 9.60 17.92
C LYS A 24 -17.32 11.14 17.93
N LYS A 25 -18.32 11.61 18.70
CA LYS A 25 -18.73 12.99 19.02
C LYS A 25 -17.58 14.02 19.07
N GLY A 26 -17.40 14.76 17.98
CA GLY A 26 -16.49 15.90 17.94
C GLY A 26 -16.40 16.47 16.54
N ARG A 27 -17.22 17.49 16.25
CA ARG A 27 -17.09 18.44 15.13
C ARG A 27 -16.61 17.86 13.78
N ASN A 28 -17.52 17.15 13.11
CA ASN A 28 -17.74 17.17 11.65
C ASN A 28 -16.51 17.18 10.70
N SER A 29 -15.50 16.32 10.92
CA SER A 29 -14.47 16.06 9.90
C SER A 29 -14.77 14.73 9.18
N LYS A 30 -15.16 14.82 7.91
CA LYS A 30 -15.24 13.65 7.02
C LYS A 30 -13.81 13.22 6.72
N LEU A 31 -13.41 12.03 7.15
CA LEU A 31 -12.06 11.51 6.90
C LEU A 31 -12.08 10.75 5.57
N LEU A 32 -11.33 11.24 4.59
CA LEU A 32 -11.14 10.56 3.32
C LEU A 32 -10.02 9.52 3.50
N SER A 33 -10.36 8.25 3.32
CA SER A 33 -9.40 7.14 3.32
C SER A 33 -9.46 6.43 1.96
N PHE A 34 -8.34 5.86 1.53
CA PHE A 34 -8.24 5.09 0.31
C PHE A 34 -7.67 3.73 0.64
N ASP A 35 -8.32 2.69 0.12
CA ASP A 35 -7.73 1.37 0.04
C ASP A 35 -7.21 1.18 -1.37
N ILE A 36 -5.90 0.97 -1.49
CA ILE A 36 -5.28 0.55 -2.75
C ILE A 36 -4.96 -0.94 -2.63
N SER A 37 -5.37 -1.72 -3.61
CA SER A 37 -4.94 -3.10 -3.78
C SER A 37 -4.32 -3.29 -5.16
N PHE A 38 -3.30 -4.11 -5.25
CA PHE A 38 -2.64 -4.44 -6.50
C PHE A 38 -1.96 -5.80 -6.38
N ASP A 39 -1.61 -6.40 -7.50
CA ASP A 39 -0.81 -7.60 -7.53
C ASP A 39 0.66 -7.23 -7.78
N LEU A 40 1.57 -7.94 -7.12
CA LEU A 40 3.00 -7.82 -7.29
C LEU A 40 3.51 -9.13 -7.89
N CYS A 41 4.02 -9.07 -9.11
CA CYS A 41 4.65 -10.19 -9.80
C CYS A 41 6.16 -10.14 -9.53
N ASP A 42 6.72 -11.15 -8.88
CA ASP A 42 8.17 -11.23 -8.69
C ASP A 42 8.90 -11.78 -9.92
N ASP A 43 10.24 -11.86 -9.83
CA ASP A 43 11.09 -12.32 -10.93
C ASP A 43 10.87 -13.82 -11.26
N ASP A 44 10.33 -14.60 -10.31
CA ASP A 44 9.98 -16.01 -10.49
C ASP A 44 8.57 -16.18 -11.09
N GLY A 45 7.82 -15.09 -11.27
CA GLY A 45 6.45 -15.08 -11.78
C GLY A 45 5.37 -15.37 -10.73
N GLU A 46 5.73 -15.39 -9.45
CA GLU A 46 4.78 -15.58 -8.35
C GLU A 46 4.02 -14.29 -8.06
N MET A 47 2.70 -14.44 -7.86
CA MET A 47 1.79 -13.32 -7.68
C MET A 47 1.45 -13.11 -6.20
N THR A 48 1.82 -11.94 -5.66
CA THR A 48 1.45 -11.52 -4.32
C THR A 48 0.40 -10.42 -4.37
N HIS A 49 -0.79 -10.71 -3.83
CA HIS A 49 -1.84 -9.71 -3.70
C HIS A 49 -1.57 -8.78 -2.50
N VAL A 50 -1.41 -7.48 -2.77
CA VAL A 50 -1.05 -6.44 -1.80
C VAL A 50 -2.25 -5.57 -1.47
N TRP A 51 -2.41 -5.26 -0.18
CA TRP A 51 -3.39 -4.30 0.34
C TRP A 51 -2.68 -3.16 1.07
N PHE A 52 -3.01 -1.92 0.71
CA PHE A 52 -2.45 -0.71 1.31
C PHE A 52 -3.55 0.27 1.69
N ASN A 53 -3.83 0.36 2.99
CA ASN A 53 -4.77 1.34 3.54
C ASN A 53 -4.05 2.66 3.82
N ARG A 54 -4.64 3.76 3.31
CA ARG A 54 -4.14 5.12 3.43
C ARG A 54 -5.24 6.01 3.98
N SER A 55 -5.04 6.54 5.18
CA SER A 55 -5.93 7.58 5.73
C SER A 55 -5.37 8.97 5.41
N PHE A 56 -6.24 9.92 5.04
CA PHE A 56 -5.91 11.35 4.88
C PHE A 56 -4.96 11.73 3.73
N ARG A 57 -4.66 10.82 2.81
CA ARG A 57 -3.72 11.07 1.70
C ARG A 57 -4.22 10.43 0.42
N LEU A 58 -3.97 11.12 -0.70
CA LEU A 58 -4.21 10.58 -2.03
C LEU A 58 -3.51 9.23 -2.22
N PRO A 59 -4.05 8.33 -3.04
CA PRO A 59 -3.37 7.10 -3.39
C PRO A 59 -1.97 7.39 -3.98
N PRO A 60 -0.99 6.48 -3.79
CA PRO A 60 0.27 6.58 -4.50
C PRO A 60 0.01 6.55 -6.02
N THR A 61 0.77 7.31 -6.78
CA THR A 61 0.66 7.38 -8.25
C THR A 61 1.39 6.19 -8.88
N LEU A 62 0.90 4.98 -8.58
CA LEU A 62 1.40 3.73 -9.14
C LEU A 62 0.72 3.44 -10.48
N GLU A 63 1.47 2.84 -11.38
CA GLU A 63 1.05 2.42 -12.71
C GLU A 63 1.37 0.94 -12.93
N ASN A 64 0.59 0.27 -13.77
CA ASN A 64 0.90 -1.12 -14.14
C ASN A 64 2.24 -1.15 -14.89
N GLY A 65 3.12 -2.08 -14.52
CA GLY A 65 4.48 -2.15 -15.04
C GLY A 65 5.53 -1.49 -14.14
N ASP A 66 5.13 -0.73 -13.12
CA ASP A 66 6.07 -0.16 -12.15
C ASP A 66 6.76 -1.27 -11.35
N PHE A 67 8.07 -1.15 -11.13
CA PHE A 67 8.79 -2.00 -10.19
C PHE A 67 8.90 -1.33 -8.83
N ILE A 68 8.34 -1.94 -7.79
CA ILE A 68 8.30 -1.36 -6.44
C ILE A 68 8.74 -2.35 -5.36
N GLU A 69 9.08 -1.81 -4.19
CA GLU A 69 9.38 -2.57 -2.99
C GLU A 69 8.33 -2.27 -1.91
N VAL A 70 7.69 -3.31 -1.39
CA VAL A 70 6.59 -3.23 -0.43
C VAL A 70 7.00 -3.84 0.90
N HIS A 71 6.86 -3.05 1.97
CA HIS A 71 7.15 -3.43 3.34
C HIS A 71 5.85 -3.74 4.07
N GLY A 72 5.72 -4.92 4.65
CA GLY A 72 4.45 -5.32 5.24
C GLY A 72 4.47 -6.65 5.95
N LYS A 73 3.32 -7.29 6.03
CA LYS A 73 3.15 -8.63 6.60
C LYS A 73 2.01 -9.37 5.91
N TYR A 74 2.17 -10.68 5.72
CA TYR A 74 1.05 -11.53 5.37
C TYR A 74 0.07 -11.61 6.54
N GLY A 75 -1.22 -11.59 6.25
CA GLY A 75 -2.25 -11.71 7.27
C GLY A 75 -3.54 -12.30 6.72
N ARG A 76 -4.49 -12.57 7.61
CA ARG A 76 -5.84 -12.99 7.25
C ARG A 76 -6.81 -11.89 7.66
N PHE A 77 -7.49 -11.27 6.71
CA PHE A 77 -8.59 -10.36 7.04
C PHE A 77 -9.72 -11.19 7.65
N PHE A 78 -10.26 -10.76 8.79
CA PHE A 78 -11.53 -11.18 9.40
C PHE A 78 -12.06 -12.57 9.00
N ARG A 79 -11.41 -13.66 9.44
CA ARG A 79 -11.91 -15.06 9.51
C ARG A 79 -12.63 -15.70 8.30
N ARG A 80 -12.81 -15.04 7.15
CA ARG A 80 -13.49 -15.60 5.97
C ARG A 80 -12.84 -15.09 4.68
N VAL A 81 -12.31 -16.06 3.93
CA VAL A 81 -11.99 -16.05 2.49
C VAL A 81 -11.03 -14.93 2.03
N GLY A 82 -9.74 -15.23 2.09
CA GLY A 82 -8.66 -14.42 1.53
C GLY A 82 -7.34 -15.06 1.97
N LYS A 83 -6.88 -16.07 1.23
CA LYS A 83 -5.61 -16.73 1.51
C LYS A 83 -4.50 -15.71 1.18
N ASN A 84 -3.72 -15.33 2.19
CA ASN A 84 -2.41 -14.69 2.07
C ASN A 84 -2.32 -13.31 1.40
N ASN A 85 -3.24 -12.39 1.70
CA ASN A 85 -3.00 -10.98 1.34
C ASN A 85 -1.79 -10.43 2.10
N PHE A 86 -0.98 -9.63 1.40
CA PHE A 86 0.13 -8.90 1.97
C PHE A 86 -0.31 -7.49 2.36
N TYR A 87 -0.37 -7.21 3.66
CA TYR A 87 -0.76 -5.88 4.15
C TYR A 87 0.46 -4.98 4.17
N ALA A 88 0.51 -4.08 3.20
CA ALA A 88 1.54 -3.06 3.09
C ALA A 88 1.42 -2.05 4.23
N THR A 89 2.57 -1.70 4.77
CA THR A 89 2.76 -0.60 5.73
C THR A 89 3.52 0.56 5.08
N LYS A 90 4.35 0.25 4.10
CA LYS A 90 5.15 1.19 3.33
C LYS A 90 5.38 0.63 1.92
N ILE A 91 5.38 1.50 0.93
CA ILE A 91 5.74 1.23 -0.46
C ILE A 91 6.90 2.16 -0.81
N VAL A 92 7.93 1.62 -1.46
CA VAL A 92 9.10 2.33 -1.95
C VAL A 92 9.09 2.20 -3.47
N ASP A 93 8.89 3.32 -4.12
CA ASP A 93 9.01 3.49 -5.56
C ASP A 93 10.36 4.17 -5.83
N LYS A 94 11.34 3.36 -6.24
CA LYS A 94 12.70 3.84 -6.52
C LYS A 94 12.74 4.66 -7.81
N ALA A 95 11.90 4.35 -8.79
CA ALA A 95 11.86 5.06 -10.08
C ALA A 95 11.40 6.52 -9.91
N ARG A 96 10.45 6.76 -9.00
CA ARG A 96 9.96 8.11 -8.68
C ARG A 96 10.57 8.72 -7.41
N GLU A 97 11.60 8.08 -6.85
CA GLU A 97 12.27 8.48 -5.60
C GLU A 97 11.28 8.78 -4.47
N ARG A 98 10.26 7.93 -4.31
CA ARG A 98 9.14 8.16 -3.39
C ARG A 98 8.92 6.99 -2.45
N GLU A 99 8.69 7.34 -1.20
CA GLU A 99 8.20 6.45 -0.17
C GLU A 99 6.79 6.84 0.23
N TYR A 100 5.88 5.88 0.14
CA TYR A 100 4.49 6.02 0.56
C TYR A 100 4.26 5.20 1.81
N SER A 101 3.83 5.83 2.91
CA SER A 101 3.38 5.14 4.12
C SER A 101 1.93 5.50 4.42
N ALA A 102 1.31 4.81 5.38
CA ALA A 102 -0.07 5.12 5.79
C ALA A 102 -0.27 6.59 6.22
N TRP A 103 0.76 7.25 6.75
CA TRP A 103 0.66 8.59 7.37
C TRP A 103 1.46 9.69 6.65
N ARG A 104 2.54 9.33 5.94
CA ARG A 104 3.45 10.30 5.28
C ARG A 104 3.89 9.81 3.90
N ASN A 105 4.01 10.76 2.97
CA ASN A 105 4.85 10.58 1.79
C ASN A 105 6.21 11.19 2.12
N LYS A 106 7.29 10.52 1.72
CA LYS A 106 8.63 11.07 1.78
C LYS A 106 9.26 10.97 0.41
N GLU A 107 10.01 11.99 0.03
CA GLU A 107 10.98 11.86 -1.04
C GLU A 107 12.17 11.08 -0.48
N ILE A 108 12.65 10.12 -1.27
CA ILE A 108 13.85 9.37 -0.98
C ILE A 108 14.97 10.26 -1.49
N THR A 109 15.45 11.19 -0.66
CA THR A 109 16.66 11.92 -1.00
C THR A 109 17.78 10.88 -1.10
N ALA A 110 18.35 10.70 -2.30
CA ALA A 110 19.62 10.03 -2.45
C ALA A 110 20.63 10.83 -1.62
N GLY A 111 20.95 10.32 -0.43
CA GLY A 111 22.05 10.85 0.35
C GLY A 111 23.31 10.61 -0.47
N ASN A 112 23.85 11.67 -1.06
CA ASN A 112 25.25 11.69 -1.49
C ASN A 112 26.09 11.46 -0.23
N GLY A 113 26.59 10.23 -0.08
CA GLY A 113 27.64 9.85 0.85
C GLY A 113 28.87 9.45 0.04
#